data_AF-A0A7H8PTE3-F1
#
_entry.id   AF-A0A7H8PTE3-F1
#
_cell.length_a   1.000
_cell.length_b   1.000
_cell.length_c   1.000
_cell.angle_alpha   90.00
_cell.angle_beta   90.00
_cell.angle_gamma   90.00
#
_symmetry.space_group_name_H-M   'P 1'
#
loop_
_entity.id
_entity.type
_entity.pdbx_description
1 polymer ?
#
loop_
_entity_poly.entity_id
_entity_poly.type
_entity_poly.pdbx_seq_one_letter_code
_entity_poly.pdbx_strand_id
1 'polypeptide(L)'
;MQELPKDIVKEMKVRFNSDFDSAKKILNEYLTNYEYLNSDRIIRCVIFLADNGIESFKSFLESAKGDPRDVMWWAEYENRKASDNNKRVRDFNKTFQENGI
;
A
#
# COMPACT_ATOMS: atom_id res chain seq x y z
N MET A 1 -3.22 19.41 -1.82
CA MET A 1 -3.26 17.98 -2.20
C MET A 1 -1.85 17.62 -2.64
N GLN A 2 -1.21 16.69 -1.94
CA GLN A 2 0.14 16.26 -2.31
C GLN A 2 0.08 15.49 -3.63
N GLU A 3 1.08 15.72 -4.48
CA GLU A 3 1.21 14.97 -5.73
C GLU A 3 1.74 13.58 -5.43
N LEU A 4 0.92 12.56 -5.71
CA LEU A 4 1.33 11.16 -5.57
C LEU A 4 2.25 10.76 -6.73
N PRO A 5 3.27 9.93 -6.50
CA PRO A 5 4.08 9.35 -7.56
C PRO A 5 3.24 8.68 -8.66
N LYS A 6 3.75 8.75 -9.90
CA LYS A 6 3.03 8.25 -11.09
C LYS A 6 2.71 6.75 -11.00
N ASP A 7 3.61 5.95 -10.43
CA ASP A 7 3.42 4.51 -10.28
C ASP A 7 2.27 4.21 -9.31
N ILE A 8 2.21 4.93 -8.18
CA ILE A 8 1.10 4.85 -7.22
C ILE A 8 -0.22 5.20 -7.90
N VAL A 9 -0.29 6.33 -8.60
CA VAL A 9 -1.53 6.75 -9.28
C VAL A 9 -1.95 5.73 -10.33
N LYS A 10 -1.01 5.19 -11.11
CA LYS A 10 -1.29 4.17 -12.13
C LYS A 10 -1.83 2.89 -11.49
N GLU A 11 -1.19 2.40 -10.43
CA GLU A 11 -1.61 1.17 -9.76
C GLU A 11 -2.98 1.34 -9.08
N MET A 12 -3.24 2.49 -8.46
CA MET A 12 -4.56 2.78 -7.88
C MET A 12 -5.67 2.74 -8.95
N LYS A 13 -5.42 3.24 -10.17
CA LYS A 13 -6.40 3.16 -11.26
C LYS A 13 -6.68 1.72 -11.66
N VAL A 14 -5.66 0.87 -11.68
CA VAL A 14 -5.82 -0.56 -12.00
C VAL A 14 -6.63 -1.27 -10.92
N ARG A 15 -6.29 -1.05 -9.64
CA ARG A 15 -6.91 -1.79 -8.53
C ARG A 15 -8.30 -1.34 -8.16
N PHE A 16 -8.56 -0.04 -8.22
CA PHE A 16 -9.82 0.53 -7.77
C PHE A 16 -10.78 0.83 -8.92
N ASN A 17 -10.30 0.92 -10.16
CA ASN A 17 -11.12 1.15 -11.36
C ASN A 17 -12.15 2.28 -11.16
N SER A 18 -13.45 1.95 -11.07
CA SER A 18 -14.54 2.91 -10.85
C SER A 18 -14.47 3.61 -9.49
N ASP A 19 -13.83 3.00 -8.49
CA ASP A 19 -13.66 3.53 -7.14
C ASP A 19 -12.37 4.34 -6.97
N PHE A 20 -11.61 4.58 -8.05
CA PHE A 20 -10.33 5.30 -8.01
C PHE A 20 -10.41 6.64 -7.27
N ASP A 21 -11.40 7.48 -7.59
CA ASP A 21 -11.51 8.80 -6.97
C ASP A 21 -11.85 8.71 -5.48
N SER A 22 -12.68 7.74 -5.10
CA SER A 22 -13.02 7.45 -3.70
C SER A 22 -11.78 6.96 -2.93
N ALA A 23 -11.03 6.00 -3.49
CA ALA A 23 -9.79 5.51 -2.89
C ALA A 23 -8.74 6.61 -2.75
N LYS A 24 -8.59 7.46 -3.78
CA LYS A 24 -7.67 8.60 -3.75
C LYS A 24 -8.06 9.62 -2.68
N LYS A 25 -9.36 9.90 -2.52
CA LYS A 25 -9.87 10.80 -1.48
C LYS A 25 -9.54 10.25 -0.09
N ILE A 26 -9.85 8.97 0.16
CA ILE A 26 -9.57 8.30 1.44
C ILE A 26 -8.06 8.34 1.73
N LEU A 27 -7.21 8.00 0.74
CA LEU A 27 -5.76 8.04 0.93
C LEU A 27 -5.30 9.43 1.37
N ASN A 28 -5.75 10.49 0.69
CA ASN A 28 -5.39 11.86 1.03
C ASN A 28 -5.85 12.25 2.45
N GLU A 29 -7.02 11.79 2.90
CA GLU A 29 -7.49 12.02 4.27
C GLU A 29 -6.57 11.37 5.30
N TYR A 30 -6.11 10.14 5.07
CA TYR A 30 -5.14 9.48 5.95
C TYR A 30 -3.79 10.20 5.95
N LEU A 31 -3.25 10.55 4.78
CA LEU A 31 -1.96 11.24 4.69
C LEU A 31 -1.97 12.62 5.34
N THR A 32 -3.14 13.29 5.35
CA THR A 32 -3.32 14.59 6.01
C THR A 32 -3.37 14.44 7.53
N ASN A 33 -4.03 13.38 8.04
CA ASN A 33 -4.22 13.17 9.47
C ASN A 33 -3.04 12.42 10.14
N TYR A 34 -2.27 11.66 9.37
CA TYR A 34 -1.21 10.77 9.85
C TYR A 34 0.04 10.92 8.98
N GLU A 35 0.81 11.99 9.23
CA GLU A 35 1.99 12.34 8.41
C GLU A 35 3.02 11.20 8.30
N TYR A 36 3.17 10.37 9.33
CA TYR A 36 4.08 9.21 9.30
C TYR A 36 3.69 8.13 8.28
N LEU A 37 2.45 8.14 7.77
CA LEU A 37 2.01 7.27 6.67
C LEU A 37 2.41 7.81 5.29
N ASN A 38 2.88 9.06 5.22
CA ASN A 38 3.29 9.74 3.99
C ASN A 38 4.66 9.26 3.49
N SER A 39 4.73 7.97 3.20
CA SER A 39 5.87 7.30 2.60
C SER A 39 5.40 6.54 1.39
N ASP A 40 6.05 6.75 0.25
CA ASP A 40 5.76 6.01 -0.97
C ASP A 40 5.77 4.49 -0.76
N ARG A 41 6.70 3.99 0.08
CA ARG A 41 6.79 2.56 0.41
C ARG A 41 5.55 2.09 1.16
N ILE A 42 5.10 2.82 2.19
CA ILE A 42 3.90 2.47 2.95
C ILE A 42 2.68 2.48 2.02
N ILE A 43 2.53 3.52 1.21
CA ILE A 43 1.42 3.67 0.27
C ILE A 43 1.41 2.51 -0.74
N ARG A 44 2.56 2.16 -1.32
CA ARG A 44 2.69 1.00 -2.23
C ARG A 44 2.31 -0.31 -1.54
N CYS A 45 2.77 -0.54 -0.32
CA CYS A 45 2.41 -1.74 0.46
C CYS A 45 0.90 -1.84 0.67
N VAL A 46 0.24 -0.76 1.06
CA VAL A 46 -1.21 -0.73 1.28
C VAL A 46 -1.98 -1.01 -0.01
N ILE A 47 -1.60 -0.35 -1.12
CA ILE A 47 -2.22 -0.56 -2.44
C ILE A 47 -2.03 -2.01 -2.90
N PHE A 48 -0.83 -2.57 -2.75
CA PHE A 48 -0.53 -3.95 -3.09
C PHE A 48 -1.41 -4.95 -2.32
N LEU A 49 -1.59 -4.72 -1.02
CA LEU A 49 -2.39 -5.59 -0.17
C LEU A 49 -3.90 -5.48 -0.43
N ALA A 50 -4.37 -4.35 -0.95
CA ALA A 50 -5.78 -4.05 -1.10
C ALA A 50 -6.56 -4.89 -2.14
N ASP A 51 -5.98 -5.94 -2.74
CA ASP A 51 -6.59 -6.92 -3.67
C ASP A 51 -7.93 -6.49 -4.31
N ASN A 52 -7.88 -5.44 -5.13
CA ASN A 52 -8.98 -4.87 -5.92
C ASN A 52 -10.27 -4.50 -5.15
N GLY A 53 -10.15 -3.92 -3.95
CA GLY A 53 -11.32 -3.48 -3.18
C GLY A 53 -11.08 -2.24 -2.32
N ILE A 54 -12.07 -1.34 -2.30
CA ILE A 54 -12.01 -0.15 -1.43
C ILE A 54 -12.12 -0.51 0.06
N GLU A 55 -12.82 -1.58 0.41
CA GLU A 55 -12.96 -2.02 1.80
C GLU A 55 -11.68 -2.68 2.35
N SER A 56 -11.01 -3.51 1.55
CA SER A 56 -9.66 -4.02 1.88
C SER A 56 -8.66 -2.87 1.97
N PHE A 57 -8.73 -1.88 1.07
CA PHE A 57 -7.89 -0.69 1.14
C PHE A 57 -8.03 0.07 2.47
N LYS A 58 -9.27 0.34 2.91
CA LYS A 58 -9.53 0.97 4.22
C LYS A 58 -8.99 0.14 5.37
N SER A 59 -9.18 -1.18 5.34
CA SER A 59 -8.68 -2.09 6.37
C SER A 59 -7.14 -2.05 6.49
N PHE A 60 -6.42 -2.03 5.37
CA PHE A 60 -4.96 -1.92 5.38
C PHE A 60 -4.46 -0.51 5.73
N LEU A 61 -5.22 0.55 5.43
CA LEU A 61 -4.93 1.89 5.95
C LEU A 61 -5.06 1.97 7.47
N GLU A 62 -6.11 1.38 8.07
CA GLU A 62 -6.22 1.28 9.52
C GLU A 62 -5.11 0.43 10.15
N SER A 63 -4.71 -0.66 9.47
CA SER A 63 -3.56 -1.47 9.91
C SER A 63 -2.27 -0.65 9.89
N ALA A 64 -2.01 0.08 8.80
CA ALA A 64 -0.83 0.94 8.67
C ALA A 64 -0.83 2.07 9.70
N LYS A 65 -1.99 2.65 9.99
CA LYS A 65 -2.15 3.65 11.05
C LYS A 65 -1.75 3.08 12.42
N GLY A 66 -2.11 1.83 12.73
CA GLY A 66 -1.71 1.14 13.95
C GLY A 66 -0.19 0.87 13.99
N ASP A 67 0.34 0.22 12.96
CA ASP A 67 1.77 0.02 12.75
C ASP A 67 2.09 -0.15 11.25
N PRO A 68 2.80 0.79 10.61
CA PRO A 68 3.17 0.66 9.21
C PRO A 68 4.06 -0.56 8.92
N ARG A 69 4.80 -1.05 9.92
CA ARG A 69 5.70 -2.20 9.77
C ARG A 69 4.93 -3.48 9.48
N ASP A 70 3.70 -3.58 9.94
CA ASP A 70 2.85 -4.74 9.69
C ASP A 70 2.46 -4.82 8.21
N VAL A 71 1.99 -3.71 7.62
CA VAL A 71 1.66 -3.69 6.18
C VAL A 71 2.89 -3.85 5.32
N MET A 72 4.04 -3.33 5.73
CA MET A 72 5.31 -3.55 5.03
C MET A 72 5.71 -5.03 5.08
N TRP A 73 5.60 -5.65 6.24
CA TRP A 73 5.88 -7.08 6.41
C TRP A 73 4.96 -7.94 5.55
N TRP A 74 3.65 -7.67 5.57
CA TRP A 74 2.69 -8.43 4.79
C TRP A 74 2.85 -8.23 3.29
N ALA A 75 3.19 -7.03 2.85
CA ALA A 75 3.35 -6.75 1.43
C ALA A 75 4.67 -7.30 0.86
N GLU A 76 5.76 -7.29 1.65
CA GLU A 76 7.09 -7.61 1.12
C GLU A 76 7.55 -9.04 1.35
N TYR A 77 6.97 -9.74 2.33
CA TYR A 77 7.43 -11.06 2.77
C TYR A 77 6.39 -12.16 2.54
N GLU A 78 6.89 -13.31 2.10
CA GLU A 78 6.17 -14.58 2.01
C GLU A 78 6.58 -15.54 3.14
N ASN A 79 5.86 -16.66 3.28
CA ASN A 79 6.12 -17.69 4.30
C ASN A 79 6.12 -17.17 5.74
N ARG A 80 5.28 -16.16 6.02
CA ARG A 80 5.18 -15.45 7.31
C ARG A 80 4.81 -16.33 8.52
N LYS A 81 4.48 -17.61 8.30
CA LYS A 81 4.13 -18.59 9.35
C LYS A 81 5.35 -19.36 9.89
N ALA A 82 6.47 -19.39 9.17
CA ALA A 82 7.69 -20.04 9.63
C ALA A 82 8.66 -18.97 10.14
N SER A 83 9.08 -19.06 11.40
CA SER A 83 10.02 -18.12 12.02
C SER A 83 11.35 -18.04 11.29
N ASP A 84 11.76 -19.11 10.60
CA ASP A 84 13.12 -19.27 10.10
C ASP A 84 13.20 -19.21 8.56
N ASN A 85 12.08 -19.10 7.86
CA ASN A 85 12.01 -19.19 6.39
C ASN A 85 11.21 -18.03 5.76
N ASN A 86 11.11 -16.90 6.44
CA ASN A 86 10.56 -15.70 5.82
C ASN A 86 11.45 -15.28 4.64
N LYS A 87 10.81 -15.00 3.50
CA LYS A 87 11.52 -14.56 2.30
C LYS A 87 10.95 -13.23 1.87
N ARG A 88 11.79 -12.20 1.85
CA ARG A 88 11.46 -10.93 1.19
C ARG A 88 11.46 -11.18 -0.32
N VAL A 89 10.30 -11.06 -0.95
CA VAL A 89 10.14 -11.30 -2.40
C VAL A 89 9.77 -10.02 -3.16
N ARG A 90 9.50 -8.92 -2.45
CA ARG A 90 9.22 -7.59 -3.01
C ARG A 90 9.98 -6.52 -2.22
N ASP A 91 10.26 -5.39 -2.87
CA ASP A 91 10.89 -4.21 -2.27
C ASP A 91 10.11 -2.96 -2.68
N PHE A 92 9.22 -2.47 -1.81
CA PHE A 92 8.38 -1.30 -2.12
C PHE A 92 9.10 0.04 -1.89
N ASN A 93 10.40 0.03 -1.58
CA ASN A 93 11.23 1.21 -1.90
C ASN A 93 11.32 1.43 -3.42
N LYS A 94 11.16 0.36 -4.21
CA LYS A 94 11.05 0.41 -5.66
C LYS A 94 9.59 0.54 -6.09
N THR A 95 9.39 0.99 -7.32
CA THR A 95 8.07 1.11 -7.95
C THR A 95 7.41 -0.26 -8.20
N PHE A 96 6.11 -0.27 -8.50
CA PHE A 96 5.40 -1.49 -8.90
C PHE A 96 6.06 -2.19 -10.10
N GLN A 97 6.40 -1.42 -11.14
CA GLN A 97 7.04 -1.95 -12.34
C GLN A 97 8.38 -2.64 -12.04
N GLU A 98 9.20 -2.06 -11.16
CA GLU A 98 10.47 -2.66 -10.76
C GLU A 98 10.30 -3.94 -9.92
N ASN A 99 9.14 -4.11 -9.29
CA ASN A 99 8.73 -5.35 -8.63
C ASN A 99 8.05 -6.35 -9.58
N GLY A 100 7.91 -6.02 -10.87
CA GLY A 100 7.21 -6.86 -11.84
C GLY A 100 5.70 -6.93 -11.61
N ILE A 101 5.12 -5.91 -10.97
CA ILE A 101 3.68 -5.73 -10.74
C ILE A 101 3.13 -4.76 -11.78
#